data_AF-A0A9P7PZE2-F1
#
_entry.id   AF-A0A9P7PZE2-F1
#
_cell.length_a   1.000
_cell.length_b   1.000
_cell.length_c   1.000
_cell.angle_alpha   90.00
_cell.angle_beta   90.00
_cell.angle_gamma   90.00
#
_symmetry.space_group_name_H-M   'P 1'
#
loop_
_entity.id
_entity.type
_entity.pdbx_description
1 polymer ?
#
loop_
_entity_poly.entity_id
_entity_poly.type
_entity_poly.pdbx_seq_one_letter_code
_entity_poly.pdbx_strand_id
1 'polypeptide(L)'
;MLKNTSVFIAALAVFGTVVQGQPQRTCKEGLDYCGAALKNMGYRLPPGLHVNNNQLWRCVAGNEMHPRAGCLKGCVGAGIGKSDYCRK
;
A
#
# COMPACT_ATOMS: atom_id res chain seq x y z
N MET A 1 -16.25 38.86 37.44
CA MET A 1 -15.50 39.22 36.23
C MET A 1 -15.85 38.23 35.13
N LEU A 2 -16.73 38.64 34.22
CA LEU A 2 -17.10 37.89 33.01
C LEU A 2 -16.04 38.22 31.94
N LYS A 3 -15.34 37.23 31.40
CA LYS A 3 -14.44 37.40 30.24
C LYS A 3 -14.99 36.64 29.04
N ASN A 4 -15.66 37.39 28.19
CA ASN A 4 -15.65 37.38 26.72
C ASN A 4 -15.49 36.04 25.98
N THR A 5 -16.64 35.61 25.44
CA THR A 5 -16.90 35.03 24.12
C THR A 5 -15.82 35.18 23.02
N SER A 6 -15.52 34.09 22.32
CA SER A 6 -15.34 34.00 20.84
C SER A 6 -15.16 32.50 20.45
N VAL A 7 -16.16 31.78 19.92
CA VAL A 7 -16.47 31.54 18.48
C VAL A 7 -15.21 31.00 17.74
N PHE A 8 -15.12 29.74 17.25
CA PHE A 8 -15.85 29.15 16.11
C PHE A 8 -15.91 27.61 16.15
N ILE A 9 -17.02 27.10 15.62
CA ILE A 9 -17.36 25.71 15.30
C ILE A 9 -16.55 25.23 14.10
N ALA A 10 -16.03 24.00 14.14
CA ALA A 10 -15.88 23.17 12.94
C ALA A 10 -15.98 21.69 13.34
N ALA A 11 -17.19 21.15 13.22
CA ALA A 11 -17.40 19.72 13.04
C ALA A 11 -16.73 19.31 11.72
N LEU A 12 -15.62 18.57 11.81
CA LEU A 12 -15.16 17.69 10.74
C LEU A 12 -15.02 16.29 11.34
N ALA A 13 -16.17 15.67 11.58
CA ALA A 13 -16.27 14.23 11.43
C ALA A 13 -16.18 13.95 9.92
N VAL A 14 -14.96 13.84 9.40
CA VAL A 14 -14.72 13.23 8.10
C VAL A 14 -13.82 12.03 8.35
N PHE A 15 -14.50 10.91 8.55
CA PHE A 15 -14.08 9.56 8.21
C PHE A 15 -12.60 9.42 7.85
N GLY A 16 -11.84 8.96 8.82
CA GLY A 16 -10.46 8.57 8.62
C GLY A 16 -9.93 8.14 9.95
N THR A 17 -10.24 6.91 10.33
CA THR A 17 -9.46 6.18 11.34
C THR A 17 -7.99 6.43 11.05
N VAL A 18 -7.36 7.33 11.82
CA VAL A 18 -5.91 7.42 11.91
C VAL A 18 -5.48 6.14 12.59
N VAL A 19 -5.37 5.07 11.80
CA VAL A 19 -4.74 3.80 12.20
C VAL A 19 -3.24 4.09 12.33
N GLN A 20 -2.88 4.84 13.37
CA GLN A 20 -1.57 4.68 13.99
C GLN A 20 -1.65 3.37 14.75
N GLY A 21 -1.02 2.31 14.23
CA GLY A 21 -1.04 1.06 15.00
C GLY A 21 -0.39 -0.17 14.42
N GLN A 22 0.01 -0.21 13.15
CA GLN A 22 0.87 -1.29 12.68
C GLN A 22 2.02 -0.67 11.89
N PRO A 23 3.26 -1.20 11.97
CA PRO A 23 4.28 -0.90 10.97
C PRO A 23 3.74 -1.43 9.65
N GLN A 24 2.92 -0.62 8.96
CA GLN A 24 2.55 -0.89 7.59
C GLN A 24 3.89 -0.95 6.88
N ARG A 25 4.25 -2.14 6.38
CA ARG A 25 5.36 -2.26 5.45
C ARG A 25 4.91 -1.45 4.24
N THR A 26 5.32 -0.20 4.23
CA THR A 26 4.85 0.80 3.28
C THR A 26 5.44 0.45 1.93
N CYS A 27 4.59 0.45 0.91
CA CYS A 27 5.04 0.34 -0.46
C CYS A 27 5.18 1.74 -1.03
N LYS A 28 6.08 1.90 -2.01
CA LYS A 28 6.20 3.18 -2.69
C LYS A 28 5.14 3.25 -3.77
N GLU A 29 4.23 4.21 -3.64
CA GLU A 29 3.16 4.43 -4.60
C GLU A 29 3.71 4.55 -6.03
N GLY A 30 3.02 3.89 -6.98
CA GLY A 30 3.38 3.84 -8.38
C GLY A 30 4.43 2.78 -8.72
N LEU A 31 5.09 2.16 -7.72
CA LEU A 31 5.99 1.04 -7.95
C LEU A 31 5.25 -0.28 -8.06
N ASP A 32 5.89 -1.20 -8.79
CA ASP A 32 5.43 -2.57 -8.94
C ASP A 32 6.36 -3.52 -8.18
N TYR A 33 5.78 -4.56 -7.60
CA TYR A 33 6.45 -5.52 -6.75
C TYR A 33 6.08 -6.95 -7.17
N CYS A 34 7.06 -7.84 -7.21
CA CYS A 34 6.81 -9.26 -7.38
C CYS A 34 6.06 -9.81 -6.17
N GLY A 35 5.09 -10.70 -6.38
CA GLY A 35 4.38 -11.33 -5.27
C GLY A 35 5.32 -12.12 -4.34
N ALA A 36 6.39 -12.71 -4.86
CA ALA A 36 7.42 -13.32 -4.02
C ALA A 36 8.09 -12.29 -3.08
N ALA A 37 8.38 -11.09 -3.60
CA ALA A 37 8.91 -9.99 -2.79
C ALA A 37 7.88 -9.53 -1.76
N LEU A 38 6.59 -9.42 -2.11
CA LEU A 38 5.52 -9.10 -1.16
C LEU A 38 5.41 -10.12 -0.02
N LYS A 39 5.55 -11.42 -0.29
CA LYS A 39 5.55 -12.47 0.74
C LYS A 39 6.74 -12.37 1.68
N ASN A 40 7.95 -12.17 1.14
CA ASN A 40 9.15 -11.98 1.95
C ASN A 40 9.06 -10.69 2.76
N MET A 41 8.50 -9.66 2.14
CA MET A 41 8.08 -8.44 2.78
C MET A 41 6.79 -8.63 3.58
N GLY A 42 6.30 -9.83 3.91
CA GLY A 42 5.23 -10.02 4.92
C GLY A 42 4.02 -9.12 4.71
N TYR A 43 3.76 -8.71 3.47
CA TYR A 43 2.73 -7.75 3.14
C TYR A 43 1.38 -8.42 3.30
N ARG A 44 0.48 -7.80 4.05
CA ARG A 44 -0.89 -8.31 4.22
C ARG A 44 -1.74 -7.79 3.07
N LEU A 45 -2.11 -8.69 2.16
CA LEU A 45 -3.10 -8.37 1.15
C LEU A 45 -4.50 -8.30 1.77
N PRO A 46 -5.44 -7.58 1.13
CA PRO A 46 -6.85 -7.61 1.50
C PRO A 46 -7.40 -9.05 1.53
N PRO A 47 -8.39 -9.34 2.39
CA PRO A 47 -9.02 -10.66 2.44
C PRO A 47 -9.60 -11.04 1.06
N GLY A 48 -9.37 -12.29 0.65
CA GLY A 48 -9.79 -12.81 -0.65
C GLY A 48 -8.76 -12.64 -1.78
N LEU A 49 -7.68 -11.87 -1.57
CA LEU A 49 -6.54 -11.84 -2.49
C LEU A 49 -5.41 -12.74 -2.00
N HIS A 50 -4.94 -13.61 -2.89
CA HIS A 50 -3.79 -14.48 -2.65
C HIS A 50 -2.57 -13.99 -3.42
N VAL A 51 -1.46 -13.82 -2.72
CA VAL A 51 -0.19 -13.44 -3.36
C VAL A 51 0.32 -14.59 -4.24
N ASN A 52 0.36 -14.39 -5.55
CA ASN A 52 1.04 -15.30 -6.48
C ASN A 52 2.48 -14.85 -6.70
N ASN A 53 3.44 -15.77 -6.56
CA ASN A 53 4.88 -15.48 -6.70
C ASN A 53 5.24 -14.94 -8.08
N ASN A 54 4.54 -15.40 -9.12
CA ASN A 54 4.74 -15.01 -10.51
C ASN A 54 3.78 -13.89 -10.94
N GLN A 55 3.34 -13.04 -10.02
CA GLN A 55 2.47 -11.91 -10.34
C GLN A 55 3.11 -10.61 -9.91
N LEU A 56 2.97 -9.58 -10.75
CA LEU A 56 3.27 -8.19 -10.44
C LEU A 56 2.09 -7.55 -9.76
N TRP A 57 2.39 -6.82 -8.70
CA TRP A 57 1.46 -6.07 -7.89
C TRP A 57 1.86 -4.61 -7.91
N ARG A 58 0.92 -3.70 -8.16
CA ARG A 58 1.15 -2.27 -8.12
C ARG A 58 0.76 -1.72 -6.76
N CYS A 59 1.67 -0.97 -6.17
CA CYS A 59 1.38 -0.13 -5.02
C CYS A 59 0.59 1.10 -5.50
N VAL A 60 -0.62 1.27 -4.99
CA VAL A 60 -1.44 2.46 -5.23
C VAL A 60 -1.49 3.31 -3.95
N ALA A 61 -2.15 4.46 -4.03
CA ALA A 61 -2.35 5.36 -2.89
C ALA A 61 -2.91 4.60 -1.67
N GLY A 62 -2.43 4.97 -0.48
CA GLY A 62 -2.88 4.36 0.78
C GLY A 62 -2.19 3.04 1.15
N ASN A 63 -1.07 2.69 0.52
CA ASN A 63 -0.38 1.40 0.71
C ASN A 63 -1.30 0.22 0.37
N GLU A 64 -2.00 0.30 -0.77
CA GLU A 64 -2.79 -0.83 -1.26
C GLU A 64 -2.06 -1.51 -2.42
N MET A 65 -2.14 -2.83 -2.47
CA MET A 65 -1.52 -3.66 -3.50
C MET A 65 -2.59 -4.20 -4.43
N HIS A 66 -2.52 -3.78 -5.69
CA HIS A 66 -3.44 -4.26 -6.73
C HIS A 66 -2.72 -5.20 -7.69
N PRO A 67 -3.35 -6.32 -8.09
CA PRO A 67 -2.78 -7.20 -9.09
C PRO A 67 -2.67 -6.44 -10.43
N ARG A 68 -1.45 -6.42 -10.99
CA ARG A 68 -1.17 -5.71 -12.25
C ARG A 68 -1.03 -6.66 -13.44
N ALA A 69 -0.19 -7.70 -13.32
CA ALA A 69 0.07 -8.63 -14.43
C ALA A 69 0.61 -9.98 -13.93
N GLY A 70 0.30 -11.07 -14.63
CA GLY A 70 0.95 -12.36 -14.45
C GLY A 70 2.25 -12.45 -15.28
N CYS A 71 3.32 -12.97 -14.69
CA CYS A 71 4.61 -13.17 -15.33
C CYS A 71 4.79 -14.64 -15.74
N LEU A 72 4.77 -14.90 -17.05
CA LEU A 72 4.90 -16.27 -17.59
C LEU A 72 6.28 -16.90 -17.32
N LYS A 73 7.36 -16.12 -17.51
CA LYS A 73 8.75 -16.58 -17.33
C LYS A 73 9.36 -16.21 -15.97
N GLY A 74 8.52 -15.78 -15.04
CA GLY A 74 8.93 -15.33 -13.71
C GLY A 74 9.04 -13.82 -13.56
N CYS A 75 9.09 -13.38 -12.31
CA CYS A 75 9.18 -11.99 -11.91
C CYS A 75 10.59 -11.69 -11.39
N VAL A 76 11.12 -10.51 -11.73
CA VAL A 76 12.48 -10.08 -11.37
C VAL A 76 12.41 -8.83 -10.50
N GLY A 77 13.06 -8.91 -9.34
CA GLY A 77 13.22 -7.78 -8.44
C GLY A 77 14.17 -6.74 -9.03
N ALA A 78 13.73 -5.49 -9.18
CA ALA A 78 14.58 -4.42 -9.72
C ALA A 78 15.44 -3.73 -8.64
N GLY A 79 15.17 -4.05 -7.37
CA GLY A 79 15.84 -3.46 -6.21
C GLY A 79 15.09 -2.27 -5.62
N ILE A 80 15.64 -1.71 -4.54
CA ILE A 80 14.98 -0.67 -3.74
C ILE A 80 14.72 0.57 -4.60
N GLY A 81 13.48 1.06 -4.55
CA GLY A 81 13.06 2.29 -5.23
C GLY A 81 12.78 2.14 -6.72
N LYS A 82 12.83 0.92 -7.28
CA LYS A 82 12.51 0.62 -8.68
C LYS A 82 11.34 -0.36 -8.77
N SER A 83 10.57 -0.29 -9.85
CA SER A 83 9.53 -1.27 -10.13
C SER A 83 10.13 -2.60 -10.56
N ASP A 84 9.68 -3.67 -9.93
CA ASP A 84 9.87 -5.03 -10.39
C ASP A 84 9.22 -5.24 -11.76
N TYR A 85 9.66 -6.26 -12.49
CA TYR A 85 9.19 -6.52 -13.84
C TYR A 85 9.11 -8.01 -14.17
N CYS A 86 8.28 -8.35 -15.17
CA CYS A 86 8.23 -9.71 -15.69
C CYS A 86 9.42 -9.94 -16.62
N ARG A 87 10.07 -11.09 -16.47
CA ARG A 87 11.08 -11.55 -17.42
C ARG A 87 10.41 -11.76 -18.79
N LYS A 88 10.98 -11.17 -19.84
CA LYS A 88 10.52 -11.33 -21.22
C LYS A 88 10.96 -12.67 -21.82
#